data_AF-A0AA35ZAC0-F1
#
_entry.id   AF-A0AA35ZAC0-F1
#
_cell.length_a   1.000
_cell.length_b   1.000
_cell.length_c   1.000
_cell.angle_alpha   90.00
_cell.angle_beta   90.00
_cell.angle_gamma   90.00
#
_symmetry.space_group_name_H-M   'P 1'
#
loop_
_entity.id
_entity.type
_entity.pdbx_description
1 polymer ?
#
loop_
_entity_poly.entity_id
_entity_poly.type
_entity_poly.pdbx_seq_one_letter_code
_entity_poly.pdbx_strand_id
1 'polypeptide(L)'
;MNLKGNVFSVQHFQVDEYHLDNPMYQQYKICTSDKAIMINHATTFTRLASDFASGYPLYPIVSTVTTVAQDHTNKRRLVDVVGRIVWGNRIRQLRSFELILQDETGNVTKLLLYNVPANLMIKVIVATYNKSILYVSCMKLVHNNLGNLLVSTVLTDFD
;
A
#
# COMPACT_ATOMS: atom_id res chain seq x y z
N MET A 1 13.81 5.68 -12.67
CA MET A 1 12.69 6.63 -12.75
C MET A 1 11.65 6.24 -11.71
N ASN A 2 11.33 7.11 -10.76
CA ASN A 2 10.32 6.80 -9.73
C ASN A 2 8.92 7.12 -10.27
N LEU A 3 8.13 6.08 -10.54
CA LEU A 3 6.75 6.21 -11.05
C LEU A 3 5.72 6.44 -9.94
N LYS A 4 6.04 6.11 -8.68
CA LYS A 4 5.07 6.18 -7.57
C LYS A 4 4.74 7.63 -7.22
N GLY A 5 3.45 7.89 -6.96
CA GLY A 5 2.96 9.20 -6.50
C GLY A 5 3.05 10.32 -7.55
N ASN A 6 3.24 9.97 -8.82
CA ASN A 6 3.40 10.92 -9.92
C ASN A 6 2.48 10.55 -11.09
N VAL A 7 2.06 11.56 -11.85
CA VAL A 7 1.19 11.39 -13.02
C VAL A 7 2.01 11.49 -14.30
N PHE A 8 1.80 10.54 -15.20
CA PHE A 8 2.51 10.48 -16.48
C PHE A 8 1.54 10.22 -17.62
N SER A 9 1.79 10.86 -18.76
CA SER A 9 1.30 10.39 -20.05
C SER A 9 2.20 9.24 -20.51
N VAL A 10 1.60 8.07 -20.76
CA VAL A 10 2.30 6.87 -21.25
C VAL A 10 1.94 6.65 -22.72
N GLN A 11 2.94 6.57 -23.58
CA GLN A 11 2.76 6.39 -25.03
C GLN A 11 3.65 5.25 -25.55
N HIS A 12 3.27 4.69 -26.71
CA HIS A 12 4.03 3.64 -27.41
C HIS A 12 4.26 2.38 -26.55
N PHE A 13 3.18 1.84 -26.00
CA PHE A 13 3.19 0.62 -25.21
C PHE A 13 2.44 -0.51 -25.91
N GLN A 14 2.68 -1.74 -25.47
CA GLN A 14 1.89 -2.91 -25.85
C GLN A 14 0.86 -3.21 -24.76
N VAL A 15 -0.22 -3.88 -25.13
CA VAL A 15 -1.21 -4.41 -24.18
C VAL A 15 -1.21 -5.91 -24.30
N ASP A 16 -1.11 -6.60 -23.17
CA ASP A 16 -1.14 -8.06 -23.10
C ASP A 16 -2.12 -8.51 -22.01
N GLU A 17 -2.44 -9.80 -21.96
CA GLU A 17 -3.17 -10.39 -20.84
C GLU A 17 -2.35 -10.22 -19.55
N TYR A 18 -3.00 -9.78 -18.48
CA TYR A 18 -2.36 -9.59 -17.20
C TYR A 18 -2.11 -10.93 -16.52
N HIS A 19 -0.94 -11.50 -16.79
CA HIS A 19 -0.39 -12.60 -16.03
C HIS A 19 0.50 -12.02 -14.92
N LEU A 20 0.12 -12.24 -13.66
CA LEU A 20 0.94 -11.83 -12.53
C LEU A 20 2.24 -12.65 -12.54
N ASP A 21 3.35 -12.03 -12.95
CA ASP A 21 4.71 -12.61 -13.01
C ASP A 21 5.23 -13.13 -11.67
N ASN A 22 4.55 -12.81 -10.57
CA ASN A 22 4.87 -13.34 -9.25
C ASN A 22 3.73 -14.24 -8.73
N PRO A 23 3.88 -15.58 -8.84
CA PRO A 23 2.84 -16.52 -8.41
C PRO A 23 2.49 -16.38 -6.93
N MET A 24 3.40 -15.86 -6.07
CA MET A 24 3.11 -15.64 -4.66
C MET A 24 2.06 -14.55 -4.41
N TYR A 25 1.87 -13.62 -5.35
CA TYR A 25 0.97 -12.48 -5.23
C TYR A 25 -0.25 -12.54 -6.15
N GLN A 26 -0.40 -13.60 -6.94
CA GLN A 26 -1.58 -13.81 -7.81
C GLN A 26 -2.90 -13.69 -7.06
N GLN A 27 -2.93 -14.19 -5.83
CA GLN A 27 -4.07 -14.15 -4.93
C GLN A 27 -4.38 -12.75 -4.36
N TYR A 28 -3.57 -11.71 -4.62
CA TYR A 28 -3.77 -10.34 -4.14
C TYR A 28 -3.83 -9.35 -5.32
N LYS A 29 -4.94 -9.35 -6.08
CA LYS A 29 -5.12 -8.49 -7.26
C LYS A 29 -5.61 -7.09 -6.85
N ILE A 30 -4.81 -6.03 -7.13
CA ILE A 30 -5.28 -4.62 -7.03
C ILE A 30 -6.04 -4.22 -8.29
N CYS A 31 -5.53 -4.65 -9.45
CA CYS A 31 -6.07 -4.25 -10.74
C CYS A 31 -7.31 -5.08 -11.09
N THR A 32 -8.43 -4.44 -11.41
CA THR A 32 -9.63 -5.14 -11.87
C THR A 32 -9.50 -5.61 -13.32
N SER A 33 -8.65 -4.96 -14.12
CA SER A 33 -8.39 -5.29 -15.53
C SER A 33 -7.80 -6.69 -15.71
N ASP A 34 -8.24 -7.39 -16.75
CA ASP A 34 -7.67 -8.61 -17.30
C ASP A 34 -6.49 -8.33 -18.24
N LYS A 35 -6.26 -7.07 -18.61
CA LYS A 35 -5.18 -6.60 -19.47
C LYS A 35 -4.16 -5.75 -18.72
N ALA A 36 -2.91 -5.79 -19.15
CA ALA A 36 -1.82 -4.99 -18.63
C ALA A 36 -1.05 -4.26 -19.74
N ILE A 37 -0.48 -3.12 -19.36
CA ILE A 37 0.43 -2.34 -20.20
C ILE A 37 1.82 -2.94 -20.07
N MET A 38 2.37 -3.41 -21.18
CA MET A 38 3.73 -3.93 -21.28
C MET A 38 4.67 -2.81 -21.72
N ILE A 39 5.60 -2.47 -20.81
CA ILE A 39 6.63 -1.46 -21.04
C ILE A 39 7.73 -2.09 -21.90
N ASN A 40 8.07 -1.44 -23.01
CA ASN A 40 9.14 -1.87 -23.90
C ASN A 40 10.09 -0.70 -24.24
N HIS A 41 11.07 -0.96 -25.11
CA HIS A 41 12.09 0.02 -25.50
C HIS A 41 11.53 1.25 -26.23
N ALA A 42 10.34 1.15 -26.83
CA ALA A 42 9.65 2.28 -27.47
C ALA A 42 8.76 3.05 -26.50
N THR A 43 8.48 2.51 -25.31
CA THR A 43 7.56 3.12 -24.36
C THR A 43 8.14 4.41 -23.81
N THR A 44 7.30 5.45 -23.84
CA THR A 44 7.68 6.81 -23.46
C THR A 44 6.80 7.28 -22.31
N PHE A 45 7.43 7.85 -21.29
CA PHE A 45 6.77 8.42 -20.12
C PHE A 45 7.03 9.92 -20.09
N THR A 46 5.97 10.71 -20.22
CA THR A 46 6.05 12.17 -20.08
C THR A 46 5.42 12.56 -18.76
N ARG A 47 6.22 13.09 -17.82
CA ARG A 47 5.70 13.57 -16.53
C ARG A 47 4.81 14.78 -16.78
N LEU A 48 3.60 14.73 -16.27
CA LEU A 48 2.70 15.87 -16.34
C LEU A 48 2.93 16.76 -15.11
N ALA A 49 2.90 18.08 -15.29
CA ALA A 49 3.01 19.03 -14.18
C ALA A 49 1.86 18.79 -13.19
N SER A 50 2.17 18.93 -11.90
CA SER A 50 1.32 18.58 -10.74
C SER A 50 0.02 19.41 -10.60
N ASP A 51 -0.29 20.24 -11.58
CA ASP A 51 -1.35 21.25 -11.53
C ASP A 51 -2.71 20.66 -11.91
N PHE A 52 -2.86 19.33 -11.87
CA PHE A 52 -4.13 18.64 -12.05
C PHE A 52 -5.05 18.92 -10.85
N ALA A 53 -5.72 20.06 -10.94
CA ALA A 53 -6.89 20.40 -10.18
C ALA A 53 -8.02 19.40 -10.50
N SER A 54 -8.62 18.84 -9.44
CA SER A 54 -9.98 18.28 -9.39
C SER A 54 -10.40 17.38 -10.57
N GLY A 55 -10.08 16.10 -10.54
CA GLY A 55 -10.73 15.15 -11.46
C GLY A 55 -10.17 13.74 -11.48
N TYR A 56 -8.89 13.57 -11.14
CA TYR A 56 -8.30 12.25 -10.99
C TYR A 56 -8.38 11.83 -9.52
N PRO A 57 -8.92 10.64 -9.20
CA PRO A 57 -8.83 10.12 -7.83
C PRO A 57 -7.33 9.96 -7.54
N LEU A 58 -6.82 10.81 -6.64
CA LEU A 58 -5.39 10.93 -6.35
C LEU A 58 -4.79 9.61 -5.84
N TYR A 59 -5.62 8.66 -5.44
CA TYR A 59 -5.30 7.28 -5.15
C TYR A 59 -6.53 6.44 -5.52
N PRO A 60 -6.40 5.14 -5.87
CA PRO A 60 -7.56 4.27 -5.82
C PRO A 60 -8.24 4.45 -4.46
N ILE A 61 -9.58 4.41 -4.44
CA ILE A 61 -10.43 4.58 -3.26
C ILE A 61 -9.74 3.94 -2.05
N VAL A 62 -9.17 4.76 -1.18
CA VAL A 62 -8.41 4.30 -0.03
C VAL A 62 -9.41 3.62 0.90
N SER A 63 -9.17 2.35 1.21
CA SER A 63 -10.00 1.65 2.18
C SER A 63 -9.81 2.30 3.55
N THR A 64 -10.90 2.76 4.16
CA THR A 64 -10.86 3.21 5.55
C THR A 64 -10.63 2.02 6.48
N VAL A 65 -10.10 2.27 7.66
CA VAL A 65 -9.92 1.23 8.69
C VAL A 65 -11.24 0.49 8.96
N THR A 66 -12.36 1.22 8.97
CA THR A 66 -13.71 0.66 9.07
C THR A 66 -14.01 -0.37 7.98
N THR A 67 -13.78 -0.02 6.71
CA THR A 67 -14.02 -0.96 5.59
C THR A 67 -13.12 -2.19 5.66
N VAL A 68 -11.89 -2.04 6.16
CA VAL A 68 -10.97 -3.16 6.38
C VAL A 68 -11.43 -4.01 7.55
N ALA A 69 -11.86 -3.42 8.66
CA ALA A 69 -12.32 -4.13 9.85
C ALA A 69 -13.59 -4.94 9.60
N GLN A 70 -14.48 -4.42 8.75
CA GLN A 70 -15.77 -5.04 8.38
C GLN A 70 -15.65 -6.02 7.19
N ASP A 71 -14.47 -6.16 6.58
CA ASP A 71 -14.27 -7.09 5.48
C ASP A 71 -14.22 -8.53 5.97
N HIS A 72 -15.35 -9.22 5.93
CA HIS A 72 -15.43 -10.64 6.29
C HIS A 72 -15.21 -11.56 5.08
N THR A 73 -14.83 -11.02 3.92
CA THR A 73 -14.51 -11.87 2.78
C THR A 73 -13.16 -12.53 3.05
N ASN A 74 -13.10 -13.86 3.01
CA ASN A 74 -11.84 -14.62 3.11
C ASN A 74 -10.91 -14.42 1.89
N LYS A 75 -11.13 -13.36 1.10
CA LYS A 75 -10.38 -13.05 -0.10
C LYS A 75 -9.14 -12.24 0.28
N ARG A 76 -7.99 -12.77 -0.09
CA ARG A 76 -6.71 -12.07 -0.02
C ARG A 76 -6.74 -10.92 -1.04
N ARG A 77 -6.38 -9.71 -0.61
CA ARG A 77 -6.29 -8.54 -1.49
C ARG A 77 -5.25 -7.54 -0.98
N LEU A 78 -4.65 -6.80 -1.90
CA LEU A 78 -3.83 -5.64 -1.54
C LEU A 78 -4.76 -4.45 -1.34
N VAL A 79 -4.54 -3.69 -0.29
CA VAL A 79 -5.33 -2.51 0.08
C VAL A 79 -4.41 -1.35 0.41
N ASP A 80 -4.91 -0.15 0.14
CA ASP A 80 -4.33 1.10 0.61
C ASP A 80 -5.16 1.59 1.80
N VAL A 81 -4.50 2.04 2.88
CA VAL A 81 -5.17 2.45 4.11
C VAL A 81 -4.57 3.75 4.64
N VAL A 82 -5.44 4.65 5.10
CA VAL A 82 -5.06 5.82 5.90
C VAL A 82 -5.57 5.63 7.32
N GLY A 83 -4.74 5.91 8.31
CA GLY A 83 -5.15 5.93 9.71
C GLY A 83 -4.13 6.62 10.62
N ARG A 84 -4.61 7.12 11.75
CA ARG A 84 -3.77 7.68 12.81
C ARG A 84 -3.15 6.54 13.62
N ILE A 85 -1.85 6.60 13.88
CA ILE A 85 -1.21 5.67 14.81
C ILE A 85 -1.69 6.00 16.23
N VAL A 86 -2.38 5.07 16.87
CA VAL A 86 -2.80 5.20 18.28
C VAL A 86 -1.90 4.43 19.23
N TRP A 87 -1.23 3.39 18.70
CA TRP A 87 -0.23 2.61 19.42
C TRP A 87 0.78 2.01 18.45
N GLY A 88 2.00 1.77 18.93
CA GLY A 88 2.97 0.99 18.18
C GLY A 88 4.08 0.40 19.05
N ASN A 89 4.57 -0.77 18.64
CA ASN A 89 5.64 -1.49 19.30
C ASN A 89 6.67 -1.97 18.29
N ARG A 90 7.95 -1.86 18.65
CA ARG A 90 9.07 -2.30 17.83
C ARG A 90 9.44 -3.73 18.18
N ILE A 91 9.43 -4.61 17.17
CA ILE A 91 9.90 -5.99 17.27
C ILE A 91 11.36 -6.01 16.81
N ARG A 92 12.28 -5.82 17.76
CA ARG A 92 13.71 -5.57 17.48
C ARG A 92 14.37 -6.71 16.70
N GLN A 93 14.04 -7.96 17.03
CA GLN A 93 14.63 -9.17 16.45
C GLN A 93 14.36 -9.28 14.94
N LEU A 94 13.22 -8.76 14.48
CA LEU A 94 12.76 -8.89 13.09
C LEU A 94 12.89 -7.59 12.29
N ARG A 95 13.46 -6.53 12.88
CA ARG A 95 13.41 -5.16 12.32
C ARG A 95 11.98 -4.79 11.88
N SER A 96 11.00 -5.10 12.73
CA SER A 96 9.59 -4.95 12.41
C SER A 96 8.89 -4.01 13.38
N PHE A 97 7.71 -3.53 12.98
CA PHE A 97 6.80 -2.78 13.84
C PHE A 97 5.41 -3.39 13.80
N GLU A 98 4.80 -3.41 14.96
CA GLU A 98 3.37 -3.61 15.11
C GLU A 98 2.73 -2.27 15.44
N LEU A 99 1.79 -1.83 14.63
CA LEU A 99 1.10 -0.55 14.76
C LEU A 99 -0.41 -0.80 14.87
N ILE A 100 -1.10 0.03 15.64
CA ILE A 100 -2.57 0.12 15.63
C ILE A 100 -2.94 1.45 14.97
N LEU A 101 -3.69 1.35 13.87
CA LEU A 101 -4.21 2.48 13.12
C LEU A 101 -5.67 2.70 13.47
N GLN A 102 -6.07 3.96 13.67
CA GLN A 102 -7.44 4.39 13.91
C GLN A 102 -7.90 5.34 12.81
N ASP A 103 -9.11 5.17 12.27
CA ASP A 103 -9.72 6.15 11.36
C ASP A 103 -10.55 7.22 12.11
N GLU A 104 -11.15 8.14 11.35
CA GLU A 104 -11.97 9.23 11.91
C GLU A 104 -13.25 8.74 12.64
N THR A 105 -13.70 7.51 12.34
CA THR A 105 -14.88 6.90 12.99
C THR A 105 -14.54 6.19 14.30
N GLY A 106 -13.25 6.13 14.65
CA GLY A 106 -12.75 5.49 15.86
C GLY A 106 -12.44 3.99 15.69
N ASN A 107 -12.72 3.40 14.52
CA ASN A 107 -12.41 2.01 14.24
C ASN A 107 -10.91 1.79 14.15
N VAL A 108 -10.44 0.63 14.62
CA VAL A 108 -9.02 0.29 14.67
C VAL A 108 -8.67 -0.95 13.85
N THR A 109 -7.47 -0.98 13.27
CA THR A 109 -6.89 -2.16 12.65
C THR A 109 -5.42 -2.30 13.02
N LYS A 110 -4.93 -3.53 13.03
CA LYS A 110 -3.52 -3.83 13.28
C LYS A 110 -2.75 -3.85 11.95
N LEU A 111 -1.58 -3.24 11.98
CA LEU A 111 -0.62 -3.16 10.89
C LEU A 111 0.71 -3.77 11.34
N LEU A 112 1.20 -4.76 10.60
CA LEU A 112 2.55 -5.31 10.75
C LEU A 112 3.44 -4.85 9.60
N LEU A 113 4.46 -4.06 9.94
CA LEU A 113 5.54 -3.66 9.04
C LEU A 113 6.72 -4.60 9.24
N TYR A 114 7.00 -5.46 8.26
CA TYR A 114 8.10 -6.43 8.30
C TYR A 114 9.35 -5.91 7.59
N ASN A 115 10.52 -6.30 8.11
CA ASN A 115 11.82 -6.03 7.49
C ASN A 115 12.01 -4.54 7.13
N VAL A 116 11.68 -3.65 8.07
CA VAL A 116 11.80 -2.21 7.86
C VAL A 116 13.27 -1.84 7.63
N PRO A 117 13.60 -1.20 6.49
CA PRO A 117 14.93 -0.69 6.18
C PRO A 117 15.49 0.23 7.28
N ALA A 118 16.80 0.18 7.49
CA ALA A 118 17.47 0.96 8.54
C ALA A 118 17.23 2.47 8.41
N ASN A 119 17.19 2.99 7.18
CA ASN A 119 16.90 4.39 6.86
C ASN A 119 15.44 4.80 7.19
N LEU A 120 14.52 3.85 7.27
CA LEU A 120 13.10 4.08 7.63
C LEU A 120 12.82 3.85 9.11
N MET A 121 13.65 3.08 9.82
CA MET A 121 13.46 2.75 11.24
C MET A 121 13.20 3.99 12.12
N ILE A 122 14.04 5.03 12.00
CA ILE A 122 13.92 6.25 12.81
C ILE A 122 12.62 6.98 12.47
N LYS A 123 12.26 7.05 11.18
CA LYS A 123 11.03 7.71 10.73
C LYS A 123 9.79 7.02 11.31
N VAL A 124 9.77 5.69 11.31
CA VAL A 124 8.65 4.92 11.90
C VAL A 124 8.58 5.14 13.41
N ILE A 125 9.71 5.11 14.13
CA ILE A 125 9.75 5.40 15.58
C ILE A 125 9.16 6.78 15.89
N VAL A 126 9.60 7.81 15.17
CA VAL A 126 9.12 9.18 15.34
C VAL A 126 7.63 9.28 15.01
N ALA A 127 7.19 8.66 13.91
CA ALA A 127 5.78 8.64 13.53
C ALA A 127 4.89 7.99 14.60
N THR A 128 5.35 6.88 15.19
CA THR A 128 4.67 6.20 16.30
C THR A 128 4.58 7.09 17.54
N TYR A 129 5.70 7.70 17.97
CA TYR A 129 5.73 8.58 19.13
C TYR A 129 4.79 9.78 18.96
N ASN A 130 4.79 10.39 17.78
CA ASN A 130 3.95 11.54 17.45
C ASN A 130 2.49 11.20 17.17
N LYS A 131 2.09 9.92 17.23
CA LYS A 131 0.73 9.47 16.86
C LYS A 131 0.30 10.02 15.50
N SER A 132 1.21 9.93 14.53
CA SER A 132 1.05 10.56 13.22
C SER A 132 -0.06 9.89 12.40
N ILE A 133 -0.64 10.65 11.46
CA ILE A 133 -1.47 10.06 10.40
C ILE A 133 -0.54 9.38 9.39
N LEU A 134 -0.83 8.13 9.09
CA LEU A 134 -0.03 7.30 8.21
C LEU A 134 -0.91 6.90 7.01
N TYR A 135 -0.39 7.14 5.81
CA TYR A 135 -0.86 6.49 4.59
C TYR A 135 0.05 5.31 4.29
N VAL A 136 -0.53 4.12 4.11
CA VAL A 136 0.19 2.92 3.69
C VAL A 136 -0.47 2.33 2.45
N SER A 137 0.33 2.16 1.41
CA SER A 137 -0.09 1.61 0.13
C SER A 137 0.32 0.14 -0.02
N CYS A 138 -0.43 -0.63 -0.82
CA CYS A 138 -0.11 -2.01 -1.21
C CYS A 138 0.13 -2.95 -0.01
N MET A 139 -0.78 -2.88 0.97
CA MET A 139 -0.77 -3.71 2.16
C MET A 139 -1.55 -5.00 1.92
N LYS A 140 -1.03 -6.15 2.32
CA LYS A 140 -1.78 -7.41 2.27
C LYS A 140 -2.83 -7.40 3.37
N LEU A 141 -4.10 -7.58 2.99
CA LEU A 141 -5.16 -7.89 3.93
C LEU A 141 -5.14 -9.40 4.22
N VAL A 142 -4.93 -9.74 5.49
CA VAL A 142 -4.90 -11.12 6.00
C VAL A 142 -6.01 -11.29 7.02
N HIS A 143 -6.89 -12.26 6.80
CA HIS A 143 -7.90 -12.66 7.77
C HIS A 143 -7.36 -13.76 8.67
N ASN A 144 -7.53 -13.63 9.99
CA ASN A 144 -7.28 -14.69 10.96
C ASN A 144 -8.44 -14.80 11.96
N ASN A 145 -8.42 -15.83 12.81
CA ASN A 145 -9.49 -16.10 13.79
C ASN A 145 -9.73 -14.97 14.81
N LEU A 146 -8.83 -13.98 14.88
CA LEU A 146 -8.88 -12.83 15.78
C LEU A 146 -9.25 -11.52 15.06
N GLY A 147 -9.43 -11.55 13.74
CA GLY A 147 -9.85 -10.41 12.92
C GLY A 147 -8.95 -10.16 11.71
N ASN A 148 -9.13 -8.96 11.13
CA ASN A 148 -8.39 -8.52 9.95
C ASN A 148 -7.08 -7.83 10.32
N LEU A 149 -6.04 -8.18 9.59
CA LEU A 149 -4.68 -7.68 9.78
C LEU A 149 -4.10 -7.15 8.47
N LEU A 150 -3.48 -5.98 8.54
CA LEU A 150 -2.67 -5.44 7.46
C LEU A 150 -1.22 -5.88 7.61
N VAL A 151 -0.65 -6.46 6.55
CA VAL A 151 0.73 -6.96 6.53
C VAL A 151 1.48 -6.31 5.39
N SER A 152 2.63 -5.69 5.67
CA SER A 152 3.43 -5.06 4.62
C SER A 152 3.83 -6.10 3.58
N THR A 153 3.76 -5.72 2.32
CA THR A 153 4.56 -6.36 1.27
C THR A 153 6.04 -6.11 1.59
N VAL A 154 6.96 -6.90 1.00
CA VAL A 154 8.40 -6.71 1.25
C VAL A 154 8.76 -5.24 1.02
N LEU A 155 9.23 -4.57 2.07
CA LEU A 155 9.65 -3.18 2.01
C LEU A 155 11.03 -3.17 1.34
N THR A 156 11.07 -3.14 0.01
CA THR A 156 12.33 -2.98 -0.71
C THR A 156 12.88 -1.58 -0.46
N ASP A 157 14.20 -1.48 -0.28
CA ASP A 157 14.89 -0.23 -0.04
C ASP A 157 14.51 0.82 -1.10
N PHE A 158 14.15 2.01 -0.62
CA PHE A 158 13.94 3.19 -1.46
C PHE A 158 15.27 3.96 -1.49
N ASP A 159 15.94 3.94 -2.64
CA ASP A 159 16.96 4.94 -3.01
C ASP A 159 16.29 6.17 -3.63
#